data_AF-A0A0C2ZDA5-F1
#
_entry.id   AF-A0A0C2ZDA5-F1
#
_cell.length_a   1.000
_cell.length_b   1.000
_cell.length_c   1.000
_cell.angle_alpha   90.00
_cell.angle_beta   90.00
_cell.angle_gamma   90.00
#
_symmetry.space_group_name_H-M   'P 1'
#
loop_
_entity.id
_entity.type
_entity.pdbx_description
1 polymer ?
#
loop_
_entity_poly.entity_id
_entity_poly.type
_entity_poly.pdbx_seq_one_letter_code
_entity_poly.pdbx_strand_id
1 'polypeptide(L)'
;APQLQLLEEWSLDGDTARFCRKLCVVPEVFAGIAQRISGHPVFYNASNNPQLPVPIQLAIFLNAAGHYGNASTMEDLAEWVGVSVGTVYNCFCCVMIAVLQHHDNAIHF
;
A
#
# COMPACT_ATOMS: atom_id res chain seq x y z
N ALA A 1 12.40 12.73 -5.47
CA ALA A 1 11.04 13.23 -5.24
C ALA A 1 10.12 12.04 -4.97
N PRO A 2 9.22 12.10 -3.96
CA PRO A 2 8.34 10.99 -3.58
C PRO A 2 7.49 10.54 -4.76
N GLN A 3 7.67 9.32 -5.26
CA GLN A 3 6.94 8.84 -6.44
C GLN A 3 5.47 8.52 -6.13
N LEU A 4 5.10 8.38 -4.85
CA LEU A 4 3.73 8.07 -4.43
C LEU A 4 2.73 9.20 -4.67
N GLN A 5 3.18 10.44 -4.75
CA GLN A 5 2.30 11.57 -5.09
C GLN A 5 1.77 11.46 -6.53
N LEU A 6 2.46 10.69 -7.37
CA LEU A 6 2.10 10.50 -8.78
C LEU A 6 1.12 9.32 -8.97
N LEU A 7 0.66 8.68 -7.89
CA LEU A 7 -0.21 7.50 -8.01
C LEU A 7 -1.56 7.84 -8.66
N GLU A 8 -2.15 8.98 -8.27
CA GLU A 8 -3.38 9.49 -8.88
C GLU A 8 -3.15 9.88 -10.34
N GLU A 9 -2.04 10.55 -10.64
CA GLU A 9 -1.68 10.90 -12.03
C GLU A 9 -1.55 9.66 -12.91
N TRP A 10 -0.87 8.60 -12.45
CA TRP A 10 -0.71 7.36 -13.23
C TRP A 10 -2.05 6.66 -13.48
N SER A 11 -2.97 6.77 -12.52
CA SER A 11 -4.32 6.20 -12.64
C SER A 11 -5.22 7.04 -13.54
N LEU A 12 -5.10 8.37 -13.52
CA LEU A 12 -5.97 9.30 -14.26
C LEU A 12 -5.53 9.49 -15.71
N ASP A 13 -4.22 9.52 -15.97
CA ASP A 13 -3.66 9.72 -17.31
C ASP A 13 -3.73 8.45 -18.19
N GLY A 14 -4.22 7.33 -17.64
CA GLY A 14 -4.32 6.06 -18.35
C GLY A 14 -2.98 5.36 -18.58
N ASP A 15 -1.91 5.75 -17.88
CA ASP A 15 -0.61 5.04 -17.90
C ASP A 15 -0.64 3.80 -17.00
N THR A 16 -1.57 2.90 -17.34
CA THR A 16 -1.74 1.59 -16.70
C THR A 16 -0.43 0.80 -16.70
N ALA A 17 0.40 0.95 -17.74
CA ALA A 17 1.68 0.25 -17.83
C ALA A 17 2.65 0.69 -16.73
N ARG A 18 2.75 2.00 -16.45
CA ARG A 18 3.59 2.51 -15.36
C ARG A 18 3.03 2.12 -13.99
N PHE A 19 1.71 2.17 -13.83
CA PHE A 19 1.05 1.72 -12.61
C PHE A 19 1.37 0.23 -12.31
N CYS A 20 1.15 -0.65 -13.29
CA CYS A 20 1.46 -2.08 -13.18
C CYS A 20 2.95 -2.34 -12.94
N ARG A 21 3.83 -1.59 -13.61
CA ARG A 21 5.29 -1.69 -13.38
C ARG A 21 5.72 -1.29 -11.98
N LYS A 22 4.90 -0.54 -11.23
CA LYS A 22 5.24 -0.05 -9.90
C LYS A 22 4.54 -0.79 -8.78
N LEU A 23 3.30 -1.23 -9.00
CA LEU A 23 2.49 -1.89 -7.96
C LEU A 23 2.21 -3.36 -8.26
N CYS A 24 2.66 -3.87 -9.42
CA CYS A 24 2.45 -5.25 -9.88
C CYS A 24 0.98 -5.67 -9.99
N VAL A 25 0.05 -4.72 -9.96
CA VAL A 25 -1.39 -4.91 -10.12
C VAL A 25 -1.96 -3.85 -11.05
N VAL A 26 -3.07 -4.17 -11.70
CA VAL A 26 -3.82 -3.18 -12.50
C VAL A 26 -4.61 -2.22 -11.59
N PRO A 27 -4.90 -0.98 -12.03
CA PRO A 27 -5.61 0.02 -11.23
C PRO A 27 -6.95 -0.47 -10.67
N GLU A 28 -7.71 -1.26 -11.43
CA GLU A 28 -9.02 -1.76 -10.99
C GLU A 28 -8.89 -2.75 -9.83
N VAL A 29 -7.85 -3.61 -9.87
CA VAL A 29 -7.56 -4.56 -8.79
C VAL A 29 -7.06 -3.80 -7.56
N PHE A 30 -6.18 -2.82 -7.74
CA PHE A 30 -5.72 -1.96 -6.65
C PHE A 30 -6.89 -1.25 -5.95
N ALA A 31 -7.77 -0.60 -6.72
CA ALA A 31 -8.95 0.08 -6.20
C ALA A 31 -9.88 -0.90 -5.48
N GLY A 32 -10.09 -2.09 -6.05
CA GLY A 32 -10.91 -3.14 -5.44
C GLY A 32 -10.34 -3.71 -4.14
N ILE A 33 -9.01 -3.80 -3.99
CA ILE A 33 -8.36 -4.19 -2.75
C ILE A 33 -8.49 -3.06 -1.73
N ALA A 34 -8.14 -1.83 -2.13
CA ALA A 34 -8.22 -0.65 -1.26
C ALA A 34 -9.62 -0.47 -0.69
N GLN A 35 -10.66 -0.60 -1.51
CA GLN A 35 -12.05 -0.53 -1.07
C GLN A 35 -12.40 -1.60 -0.03
N ARG A 36 -11.96 -2.85 -0.25
CA ARG A 36 -12.24 -3.97 0.66
C ARG A 36 -11.58 -3.80 2.03
N ILE A 37 -10.35 -3.29 2.06
CA ILE A 37 -9.59 -3.15 3.31
C ILE A 37 -9.85 -1.81 4.01
N SER A 38 -10.40 -0.80 3.33
CA SER A 38 -10.55 0.55 3.88
C SER A 38 -11.38 0.63 5.15
N GLY A 39 -12.38 -0.23 5.31
CA GLY A 39 -13.23 -0.27 6.52
C GLY A 39 -12.58 -0.98 7.71
N HIS A 40 -11.36 -1.50 7.58
CA HIS A 40 -10.74 -2.32 8.60
C HIS A 40 -10.25 -1.46 9.79
N PRO A 41 -10.55 -1.84 11.05
CA PRO A 41 -10.23 -1.03 12.23
C PRO A 41 -8.73 -0.70 12.39
N VAL A 42 -7.84 -1.53 11.85
CA VAL A 42 -6.38 -1.30 11.90
C VAL A 42 -5.91 0.02 11.25
N PHE A 43 -6.68 0.57 10.31
CA PHE A 43 -6.37 1.85 9.66
C PHE A 43 -6.88 3.06 10.46
N TYR A 44 -7.62 2.82 11.54
CA TYR A 44 -8.14 3.84 12.42
C TYR A 44 -7.41 3.75 13.76
N ASN A 45 -6.77 4.84 14.17
CA ASN A 45 -6.28 4.95 15.54
C ASN A 45 -6.97 6.15 16.21
N ALA A 46 -7.17 6.07 17.53
CA ALA A 46 -7.72 7.16 18.31
C ALA A 46 -6.63 8.21 18.66
N SER A 47 -5.63 8.39 17.79
CA SER A 47 -4.53 9.31 18.03
C SER A 47 -4.76 10.64 17.33
N ASN A 48 -4.15 11.70 17.86
CA ASN A 48 -4.15 13.02 17.21
C ASN A 48 -3.22 13.09 15.99
N ASN A 49 -2.50 12.01 15.68
CA ASN A 49 -1.61 11.96 14.53
C ASN A 49 -2.35 11.28 13.36
N PRO A 50 -2.54 11.98 12.23
CA PRO A 50 -3.22 11.38 11.08
C PRO A 50 -2.38 10.22 10.54
N GLN A 51 -3.02 9.04 10.39
CA GLN A 51 -2.43 7.96 9.62
C GLN A 51 -2.44 8.29 8.13
N LEU A 52 -1.53 7.69 7.36
CA LEU A 52 -1.56 7.77 5.91
C LEU A 52 -2.87 7.16 5.37
N PRO A 53 -3.44 7.69 4.28
CA PRO A 53 -4.61 7.11 3.63
C PRO A 53 -4.37 5.64 3.24
N VAL A 54 -5.42 4.80 3.35
CA VAL A 54 -5.35 3.36 3.04
C VAL A 54 -4.75 3.07 1.65
N PRO A 55 -5.12 3.78 0.57
CA PRO A 55 -4.50 3.57 -0.74
C PRO A 55 -2.99 3.80 -0.73
N ILE A 56 -2.50 4.79 0.05
CA ILE A 56 -1.07 5.07 0.15
C ILE A 56 -0.35 3.95 0.91
N GLN A 57 -0.91 3.48 2.03
CA GLN A 57 -0.35 2.34 2.77
C GLN A 57 -0.28 1.09 1.89
N LEU A 58 -1.33 0.81 1.12
CA LEU A 58 -1.39 -0.31 0.18
C LEU A 58 -0.36 -0.17 -0.96
N ALA A 59 -0.18 1.03 -1.52
CA ALA A 59 0.80 1.29 -2.56
C ALA A 59 2.25 1.05 -2.08
N ILE A 60 2.57 1.49 -0.85
CA ILE A 60 3.87 1.22 -0.22
C ILE A 60 4.10 -0.29 -0.10
N PHE A 61 3.11 -1.01 0.43
CA PHE A 61 3.19 -2.46 0.61
C PHE A 61 3.38 -3.20 -0.72
N LEU A 62 2.57 -2.89 -1.73
CA LEU A 62 2.63 -3.56 -3.04
C LEU A 62 3.91 -3.24 -3.82
N ASN A 63 4.37 -1.99 -3.77
CA ASN A 63 5.64 -1.62 -4.41
C ASN A 63 6.81 -2.42 -3.81
N ALA A 64 6.82 -2.58 -2.49
CA ALA A 64 7.85 -3.37 -1.83
C ALA A 64 7.74 -4.86 -2.10
N ALA A 65 6.54 -5.44 -1.93
CA ALA A 65 6.30 -6.86 -2.14
C ALA A 65 6.57 -7.29 -3.59
N GLY A 66 6.31 -6.41 -4.57
CA GLY A 66 6.51 -6.69 -5.99
C GLY A 66 7.95 -6.55 -6.49
N HIS A 67 8.77 -5.69 -5.89
CA HIS A 67 10.09 -5.34 -6.45
C HIS A 67 11.28 -5.75 -5.59
N TYR A 68 11.11 -5.73 -4.28
CA TYR A 68 12.24 -5.55 -3.38
C TYR A 68 12.57 -6.85 -2.60
N GLY A 69 11.67 -7.84 -2.59
CA GLY A 69 11.88 -9.14 -1.96
C GLY A 69 12.35 -9.04 -0.50
N ASN A 70 12.91 -10.12 0.06
CA ASN A 70 13.44 -10.10 1.43
C ASN A 70 14.76 -9.32 1.58
N ALA A 71 15.35 -8.85 0.48
CA ALA A 71 16.69 -8.26 0.46
C ALA A 71 16.69 -6.74 0.64
N SER A 72 15.54 -6.09 0.58
CA SER A 72 15.46 -4.64 0.66
C SER A 72 15.10 -4.17 2.05
N THR A 73 15.79 -3.12 2.46
CA THR A 73 15.66 -2.60 3.80
C THR A 73 14.47 -1.64 3.90
N MET A 74 13.92 -1.48 5.10
CA MET A 74 12.83 -0.52 5.30
C MET A 74 13.33 0.93 5.15
N GLU A 75 14.64 1.12 5.30
CA GLU A 75 15.38 2.36 5.09
C GLU A 75 15.36 2.79 3.62
N ASP A 76 15.69 1.89 2.69
CA ASP A 76 15.65 2.18 1.24
C ASP A 76 14.24 2.57 0.81
N LEU A 77 13.23 1.89 1.35
CA LEU A 77 11.83 2.17 1.07
C LEU A 77 11.40 3.50 1.68
N ALA A 78 11.80 3.80 2.92
CA ALA A 78 11.54 5.06 3.58
C ALA A 78 12.11 6.26 2.79
N GLU A 79 13.32 6.12 2.25
CA GLU A 79 13.94 7.12 1.39
C GLU A 79 13.16 7.32 0.08
N TRP A 80 12.73 6.23 -0.58
CA TRP A 80 11.94 6.29 -1.81
C TRP A 80 10.56 6.93 -1.61
N VAL A 81 9.88 6.54 -0.52
CA VAL A 81 8.53 7.01 -0.13
C VAL A 81 8.59 8.45 0.41
N GLY A 82 9.71 8.86 1.00
CA GLY A 82 9.85 10.15 1.69
C GLY A 82 9.15 10.18 3.05
N VAL A 83 9.13 9.06 3.78
CA VAL A 83 8.54 8.97 5.13
C VAL A 83 9.52 8.31 6.10
N SER A 84 9.19 8.27 7.39
CA SER A 84 10.04 7.57 8.37
C SER A 84 9.98 6.05 8.20
N VAL A 85 11.05 5.35 8.58
CA VAL A 85 11.11 3.87 8.62
C VAL A 85 9.96 3.29 9.45
N GLY A 86 9.64 3.92 10.59
CA GLY A 86 8.50 3.51 11.43
C GLY A 86 7.15 3.67 10.72
N THR A 87 7.00 4.67 9.87
CA THR A 87 5.80 4.84 9.03
C THR A 87 5.69 3.72 8.00
N VAL A 88 6.80 3.36 7.33
CA VAL A 88 6.84 2.22 6.40
C VAL A 88 6.45 0.93 7.13
N TYR A 89 7.09 0.64 8.26
CA TYR A 89 6.78 -0.53 9.08
C TYR A 89 5.28 -0.59 9.45
N ASN A 90 4.72 0.52 9.94
CA ASN A 90 3.31 0.57 10.30
C ASN A 90 2.38 0.31 9.10
N CYS A 91 2.69 0.86 7.93
CA CYS A 91 1.91 0.59 6.70
C CYS A 91 1.90 -0.91 6.37
N PHE A 92 3.04 -1.59 6.49
CA PHE A 92 3.11 -3.04 6.26
C PHE A 92 2.25 -3.80 7.24
N CYS A 93 2.38 -3.52 8.54
CA CYS A 93 1.59 -4.20 9.56
C CYS A 93 0.08 -3.99 9.32
N CYS A 94 -0.36 -2.75 9.09
CA CYS A 94 -1.77 -2.45 8.83
C CYS A 94 -2.29 -3.19 7.59
N VAL A 95 -1.58 -3.15 6.47
CA VAL A 95 -2.01 -3.83 5.23
C VAL A 95 -2.01 -5.35 5.39
N MET A 96 -0.96 -5.94 5.98
CA MET A 96 -0.88 -7.38 6.20
C MET A 96 -2.02 -7.88 7.09
N ILE A 97 -2.30 -7.20 8.21
CA ILE A 97 -3.39 -7.56 9.12
C ILE A 97 -4.73 -7.51 8.38
N ALA A 98 -5.02 -6.41 7.67
CA ALA A 98 -6.29 -6.25 6.97
C ALA A 98 -6.48 -7.28 5.84
N VAL A 99 -5.41 -7.59 5.09
CA VAL A 99 -5.45 -8.60 4.02
C VAL A 99 -5.64 -10.01 4.58
N LEU A 100 -4.92 -10.39 5.64
CA LEU A 100 -5.05 -11.71 6.26
C LEU A 100 -6.44 -11.94 6.85
N GLN A 101 -7.02 -10.94 7.51
CA GLN A 101 -8.39 -11.08 8.04
C GLN A 101 -9.45 -11.08 6.94
N HIS A 102 -9.20 -10.43 5.80
CA HIS A 102 -10.09 -10.55 4.65
C HIS A 102 -9.94 -11.90 3.94
N HIS A 103 -8.74 -12.50 3.94
CA HIS A 103 -8.48 -13.82 3.37
C HIS A 103 -9.38 -14.90 4.01
N ASP A 104 -9.52 -14.90 5.33
CA ASP A 104 -10.38 -15.85 6.06
C ASP A 104 -11.87 -15.77 5.65
N ASN A 105 -12.29 -14.61 5.12
CA ASN A 105 -13.65 -14.39 4.60
C ASN A 105 -13.77 -14.66 3.09
N ALA A 106 -12.66 -14.69 2.35
CA ALA A 106 -12.65 -14.75 0.89
C ALA A 106 -12.30 -16.15 0.36
N ILE A 107 -11.50 -16.92 1.09
CA ILE A 107 -11.04 -18.25 0.69
C ILE A 107 -11.60 -19.26 1.69
N HIS A 108 -12.54 -20.09 1.22
CA HIS A 108 -13.10 -21.21 1.94
C HIS A 108 -12.74 -22.50 1.19
N PHE A 109 -12.26 -23.51 1.92
CA PHE A 109 -11.91 -24.84 1.39
C PHE A 109 -13.03 -25.85 1.64
#